data_AF-A0A972P9M5-F1
#
_entry.id   AF-A0A972P9M5-F1
#
_cell.length_a   1.000
_cell.length_b   1.000
_cell.length_c   1.000
_cell.angle_alpha   90.00
_cell.angle_beta   90.00
_cell.angle_gamma   90.00
#
_symmetry.space_group_name_H-M   'P 1'
#
loop_
_entity.id
_entity.type
_entity.pdbx_description
1 polymer ?
#
loop_
_entity_poly.entity_id
_entity_poly.type
_entity_poly.pdbx_seq_one_letter_code
_entity_poly.pdbx_strand_id
1 'polypeptide(L)'
;MVGSVVNRIRALLGHPPGEAMVNASCREFEVNKWVLSEFILRELVPVVGIHPFPLDELLLMTGAVCRCRPRHIYEWGTNIGTSARIFFETARRFRLQTEIHSIDLPDDTDHVEHPRKRRGILVRGRENVRLYQGDGLEVSLRLSRDLDPGTPLLFFLDGDHGYDSVSRELNEIMEKRPGASILIHDTFNQSSESGYNTGPWRAVKDALRAFPGRYARLSTQAGLPGMTLLVPDAAGSAGKE
;
A
#
# COMPACT_ATOMS: atom_id res chain seq x y z
N MET A 1 11.86 -34.63 -14.29
CA MET A 1 10.82 -35.07 -13.31
C MET A 1 11.19 -34.83 -11.84
N VAL A 2 12.48 -34.89 -11.45
CA VAL A 2 12.91 -34.74 -10.05
C VAL A 2 12.69 -33.33 -9.47
N GLY A 3 12.84 -32.27 -10.27
CA GLY A 3 12.64 -30.88 -9.80
C GLY A 3 11.20 -30.50 -9.43
N SER A 4 10.20 -31.16 -10.03
CA SER A 4 8.77 -30.91 -9.75
C SER A 4 8.36 -31.41 -8.35
N VAL A 5 8.94 -32.53 -7.93
CA VAL A 5 8.66 -33.13 -6.61
C VAL A 5 9.34 -32.34 -5.49
N VAL A 6 10.58 -31.88 -5.71
CA VAL A 6 11.31 -31.04 -4.74
C VAL A 6 10.59 -29.70 -4.49
N ASN A 7 10.03 -29.08 -5.55
CA ASN A 7 9.26 -27.84 -5.41
C ASN A 7 7.91 -28.06 -4.70
N ARG A 8 7.23 -29.20 -4.92
CA ARG A 8 6.01 -29.54 -4.16
C ARG A 8 6.31 -29.82 -2.69
N ILE A 9 7.44 -30.46 -2.39
CA ILE A 9 7.87 -30.71 -1.00
C ILE A 9 8.26 -29.40 -0.31
N ARG A 10 8.94 -28.47 -0.98
CA ARG A 10 9.21 -27.12 -0.43
C ARG A 10 7.94 -26.31 -0.17
N ALA A 11 6.96 -26.38 -1.09
CA ALA A 11 5.64 -25.77 -0.90
C ALA A 11 4.80 -26.41 0.22
N LEU A 12 5.05 -27.69 0.55
CA LEU A 12 4.43 -28.38 1.68
C LEU A 12 5.13 -28.10 3.02
N LEU A 13 6.44 -27.78 2.99
CA LEU A 13 7.25 -27.52 4.19
C LEU A 13 7.21 -26.06 4.65
N GLY A 14 6.49 -25.20 3.94
CA GLY A 14 6.39 -23.77 4.24
C GLY A 14 7.70 -23.04 3.94
N HIS A 15 7.68 -22.17 2.93
CA HIS A 15 8.82 -21.29 2.71
C HIS A 15 9.07 -20.43 3.96
N PRO A 16 10.33 -20.32 4.43
CA PRO A 16 10.62 -19.47 5.57
C PRO A 16 10.16 -18.03 5.28
N PRO A 17 9.63 -17.32 6.28
CA PRO A 17 9.20 -15.92 6.20
C PRO A 17 10.13 -14.90 5.54
N GLY A 18 11.37 -15.25 5.15
CA GLY A 18 12.32 -14.34 4.51
C GLY A 18 12.28 -14.32 2.98
N GLU A 19 11.56 -15.24 2.32
CA GLU A 19 11.71 -15.48 0.87
C GLU A 19 10.80 -14.64 -0.04
N ALA A 20 10.01 -13.71 0.49
CA ALA A 20 9.13 -12.88 -0.34
C ALA A 20 9.91 -11.86 -1.19
N MET A 21 11.08 -11.40 -0.73
CA MET A 21 11.93 -10.48 -1.48
C MET A 21 13.00 -11.24 -2.23
N VAL A 22 13.10 -10.99 -3.53
CA VAL A 22 14.14 -11.53 -4.42
C VAL A 22 14.87 -10.36 -5.06
N ASN A 23 16.15 -10.54 -5.37
CA ASN A 23 16.98 -9.50 -6.02
C ASN A 23 16.88 -8.12 -5.32
N ALA A 24 16.97 -8.12 -3.99
CA ALA A 24 16.73 -6.95 -3.14
C ALA A 24 17.60 -5.72 -3.47
N SER A 25 18.81 -5.96 -3.99
CA SER A 25 19.78 -4.95 -4.41
C SER A 25 19.53 -4.38 -5.81
N CYS A 26 18.63 -4.98 -6.59
CA CYS A 26 18.27 -4.47 -7.91
C CYS A 26 17.33 -3.27 -7.79
N ARG A 27 17.24 -2.48 -8.86
CA ARG A 27 16.36 -1.30 -8.92
C ARG A 27 14.91 -1.71 -9.18
N GLU A 28 14.73 -2.72 -10.02
CA GLU A 28 13.43 -3.20 -10.44
C GLU A 28 12.67 -3.80 -9.26
N PHE A 29 11.35 -3.61 -9.30
CA PHE A 29 10.47 -4.21 -8.30
C PHE A 29 10.29 -5.69 -8.61
N GLU A 30 10.72 -6.54 -7.68
CA GLU A 30 10.55 -7.98 -7.79
C GLU A 30 10.24 -8.58 -6.40
N VAL A 31 9.28 -9.49 -6.40
CA VAL A 31 8.87 -10.27 -5.22
C VAL A 31 8.56 -11.70 -5.66
N ASN A 32 8.75 -12.66 -4.77
CA ASN A 32 8.37 -14.04 -5.01
C ASN A 32 6.85 -14.20 -4.93
N LYS A 33 6.19 -14.12 -6.10
CA LYS A 33 4.73 -14.21 -6.20
C LYS A 33 4.16 -15.54 -5.69
N TRP A 34 4.92 -16.64 -5.69
CA TRP A 34 4.44 -17.93 -5.18
C TRP A 34 4.30 -17.90 -3.65
N VAL A 35 5.33 -17.38 -2.97
CA VAL A 35 5.31 -17.20 -1.50
C VAL A 35 4.20 -16.24 -1.09
N LEU A 36 4.05 -15.11 -1.79
CA LEU A 36 2.98 -14.16 -1.51
C LEU A 36 1.60 -14.75 -1.79
N SER A 37 1.42 -15.48 -2.90
CA SER A 37 0.12 -16.11 -3.22
C SER A 37 -0.27 -17.15 -2.18
N GLU A 38 0.68 -17.95 -1.70
CA GLU A 38 0.42 -18.94 -0.65
C GLU A 38 0.00 -18.24 0.66
N PHE A 39 0.72 -17.21 1.08
CA PHE A 39 0.35 -16.39 2.24
C PHE A 39 -1.04 -15.77 2.07
N ILE A 40 -1.31 -15.17 0.92
CA ILE A 40 -2.58 -14.51 0.64
C ILE A 40 -3.73 -15.50 0.78
N LEU A 41 -3.65 -16.64 0.10
CA LEU A 41 -4.73 -17.61 0.08
C LEU A 41 -4.92 -18.34 1.41
N ARG A 42 -3.83 -18.65 2.13
CA ARG A 42 -3.90 -19.49 3.35
C ARG A 42 -4.05 -18.71 4.64
N GLU A 43 -3.59 -17.47 4.68
CA GLU A 43 -3.53 -16.68 5.92
C GLU A 43 -4.29 -15.36 5.80
N LEU A 44 -4.15 -14.64 4.69
CA LEU A 44 -4.73 -13.30 4.56
C LEU A 44 -6.23 -13.33 4.21
N VAL A 45 -6.61 -14.01 3.13
CA VAL A 45 -8.02 -14.12 2.67
C VAL A 45 -8.95 -14.66 3.76
N PRO A 46 -8.57 -15.67 4.58
CA PRO A 46 -9.42 -16.10 5.70
C PRO A 46 -9.70 -15.00 6.74
N VAL A 47 -8.87 -13.97 6.83
CA VAL A 47 -8.99 -12.89 7.81
C VAL A 47 -9.72 -11.67 7.23
N VAL A 48 -9.39 -11.28 6.00
CA VAL A 48 -9.88 -10.04 5.38
C VAL A 48 -10.79 -10.25 4.18
N GLY A 49 -10.94 -11.48 3.70
CA GLY A 49 -11.66 -11.79 2.46
C GLY A 49 -10.90 -11.34 1.20
N ILE A 50 -11.65 -11.19 0.12
CA ILE A 50 -11.20 -10.67 -1.19
C ILE A 50 -11.95 -9.38 -1.58
N HIS A 51 -12.66 -8.79 -0.61
CA HIS A 51 -13.33 -7.51 -0.77
C HIS A 51 -12.94 -6.59 0.40
N PRO A 52 -12.60 -5.32 0.14
CA PRO A 52 -12.72 -4.63 -1.16
C PRO A 52 -11.59 -4.97 -2.15
N PHE A 53 -10.49 -5.59 -1.70
CA PHE A 53 -9.29 -5.80 -2.52
C PHE A 53 -9.25 -7.19 -3.19
N PRO A 54 -9.32 -7.27 -4.54
CA PRO A 54 -9.14 -8.52 -5.28
C PRO A 54 -7.72 -9.08 -5.15
N LEU A 55 -7.51 -10.33 -5.59
CA LEU A 55 -6.26 -11.07 -5.37
C LEU A 55 -5.01 -10.39 -5.94
N ASP A 56 -5.13 -9.71 -7.08
CA ASP A 56 -4.02 -8.98 -7.70
C ASP A 56 -3.64 -7.72 -6.91
N GLU A 57 -4.61 -7.04 -6.31
CA GLU A 57 -4.37 -5.94 -5.38
C GLU A 57 -3.79 -6.43 -4.05
N LEU A 58 -4.31 -7.52 -3.48
CA LEU A 58 -3.70 -8.16 -2.31
C LEU A 58 -2.24 -8.53 -2.61
N LEU A 59 -1.94 -9.01 -3.82
CA LEU A 59 -0.57 -9.29 -4.24
C LEU A 59 0.28 -8.01 -4.35
N LEU A 60 -0.27 -6.91 -4.86
CA LEU A 60 0.45 -5.63 -4.94
C LEU A 60 0.69 -5.02 -3.55
N MET A 61 -0.31 -5.02 -2.67
CA MET A 61 -0.22 -4.52 -1.29
C MET A 61 0.83 -5.30 -0.49
N THR A 62 0.73 -6.63 -0.49
CA THR A 62 1.67 -7.49 0.24
C THR A 62 3.08 -7.40 -0.35
N GLY A 63 3.19 -7.35 -1.68
CA GLY A 63 4.45 -7.14 -2.39
C GLY A 63 5.09 -5.80 -2.05
N ALA A 64 4.31 -4.71 -2.00
CA ALA A 64 4.79 -3.38 -1.65
C ALA A 64 5.42 -3.37 -0.25
N VAL A 65 4.75 -3.96 0.74
CA VAL A 65 5.28 -4.08 2.11
C VAL A 65 6.54 -4.92 2.15
N CYS A 66 6.56 -6.08 1.50
CA CYS A 66 7.72 -6.97 1.50
C CYS A 66 8.95 -6.38 0.79
N ARG A 67 8.74 -5.66 -0.32
CA ARG A 67 9.82 -5.08 -1.13
C ARG A 67 10.32 -3.75 -0.57
N CYS A 68 9.41 -2.86 -0.18
CA CYS A 68 9.78 -1.52 0.33
C CYS A 68 10.18 -1.56 1.81
N ARG A 69 9.79 -2.61 2.54
CA ARG A 69 10.10 -2.83 3.97
C ARG A 69 9.85 -1.57 4.82
N PRO A 70 8.66 -0.94 4.71
CA PRO A 70 8.40 0.33 5.38
C PRO A 70 8.53 0.18 6.89
N ARG A 71 9.16 1.16 7.55
CA ARG A 71 9.15 1.28 9.02
C ARG A 71 7.82 1.84 9.49
N HIS A 72 7.22 2.73 8.70
CA HIS A 72 5.90 3.29 8.96
C HIS A 72 5.02 3.16 7.71
N ILE A 73 3.81 2.68 7.90
CA ILE A 73 2.74 2.70 6.89
C ILE A 73 1.70 3.72 7.36
N TYR A 74 1.43 4.72 6.53
CA TYR A 74 0.34 5.66 6.72
C TYR A 74 -0.82 5.24 5.83
N GLU A 75 -1.89 4.73 6.45
CA GLU A 75 -3.05 4.16 5.78
C GLU A 75 -4.23 5.11 5.97
N TRP A 76 -4.88 5.51 4.87
CA TRP A 76 -5.97 6.47 4.89
C TRP A 76 -7.27 5.81 4.44
N GLY A 77 -8.39 6.16 5.07
CA GLY A 77 -9.68 5.53 4.79
C GLY A 77 -9.89 4.26 5.61
N THR A 78 -9.59 4.32 6.91
CA THR A 78 -9.56 3.15 7.80
C THR A 78 -10.78 2.24 7.65
N ASN A 79 -11.99 2.81 7.56
CA ASN A 79 -13.25 2.06 7.57
C ASN A 79 -13.23 1.00 8.71
N ILE A 80 -13.62 -0.25 8.48
CA ILE A 80 -13.53 -1.31 9.50
C ILE A 80 -12.09 -1.81 9.77
N GLY A 81 -11.10 -1.33 9.01
CA GLY A 81 -9.67 -1.60 9.16
C GLY A 81 -9.13 -2.71 8.25
N THR A 82 -9.73 -2.95 7.08
CA THR A 82 -9.35 -4.07 6.20
C THR A 82 -7.94 -3.89 5.61
N SER A 83 -7.67 -2.73 5.01
CA SER A 83 -6.35 -2.30 4.51
C SER A 83 -5.27 -2.35 5.60
N ALA A 84 -5.54 -1.72 6.75
CA ALA A 84 -4.65 -1.74 7.91
C ALA A 84 -4.40 -3.18 8.40
N ARG A 85 -5.42 -4.05 8.35
CA ARG A 85 -5.27 -5.46 8.72
C ARG A 85 -4.38 -6.22 7.74
N ILE A 86 -4.49 -5.94 6.44
CA ILE A 86 -3.61 -6.52 5.41
C ILE A 86 -2.15 -6.17 5.71
N PHE A 87 -1.86 -4.91 5.96
CA PHE A 87 -0.51 -4.47 6.31
C PHE A 87 -0.01 -5.11 7.61
N PHE A 88 -0.86 -5.20 8.64
CA PHE A 88 -0.51 -5.83 9.91
C PHE A 88 -0.15 -7.30 9.75
N GLU A 89 -1.01 -8.08 9.07
CA GLU A 89 -0.78 -9.51 8.86
C GLU A 89 0.47 -9.75 8.01
N THR A 90 0.71 -8.90 7.00
CA THR A 90 1.91 -8.97 6.16
C THR A 90 3.17 -8.69 6.97
N ALA A 91 3.22 -7.57 7.70
CA ALA A 91 4.38 -7.22 8.52
C ALA A 91 4.68 -8.31 9.56
N ARG A 92 3.64 -8.83 10.22
CA ARG A 92 3.77 -9.94 11.18
C ARG A 92 4.31 -11.20 10.50
N ARG A 93 3.72 -11.61 9.38
CA ARG A 93 4.09 -12.84 8.67
C ARG A 93 5.55 -12.82 8.21
N PHE A 94 6.01 -11.69 7.70
CA PHE A 94 7.36 -11.51 7.16
C PHE A 94 8.33 -10.88 8.17
N ARG A 95 7.94 -10.83 9.45
CA ARG A 95 8.75 -10.36 10.59
C ARG A 95 9.36 -8.97 10.36
N LEU A 96 8.57 -8.06 9.80
CA LEU A 96 8.93 -6.69 9.57
C LEU A 96 8.63 -5.87 10.82
N GLN A 97 9.57 -5.02 11.21
CA GLN A 97 9.38 -4.04 12.27
C GLN A 97 8.71 -2.79 11.68
N THR A 98 7.41 -2.90 11.46
CA THR A 98 6.57 -1.89 10.80
C THR A 98 5.49 -1.41 11.77
N GLU A 99 5.36 -0.10 11.93
CA GLU A 99 4.22 0.55 12.57
C GLU A 99 3.19 0.99 11.54
N ILE A 100 1.90 0.79 11.85
CA ILE A 100 0.78 1.15 10.97
C ILE A 100 0.00 2.28 11.64
N HIS A 101 -0.07 3.40 10.94
CA HIS A 101 -0.78 4.60 11.33
C HIS A 101 -2.03 4.69 10.44
N SER A 102 -3.14 4.23 10.97
CA SER A 102 -4.41 4.11 10.26
C SER A 102 -5.28 5.31 10.60
N ILE A 103 -5.63 6.11 9.59
CA ILE A 103 -6.19 7.45 9.72
C ILE A 103 -7.52 7.49 8.97
N ASP A 104 -8.54 8.01 9.63
CA ASP A 104 -9.87 8.21 9.05
C ASP A 104 -10.40 9.58 9.45
N LEU A 105 -11.49 10.00 8.81
CA LEU A 105 -12.18 11.21 9.19
C LEU A 105 -12.78 11.07 10.62
N PRO A 106 -13.02 12.21 11.30
CA PRO A 106 -13.74 12.24 12.57
C PRO A 106 -15.11 11.56 12.50
N ASP A 107 -15.55 10.94 13.61
CA ASP A 107 -16.79 10.15 13.68
C ASP A 107 -18.08 10.92 13.36
N ASP A 108 -18.03 12.24 13.50
CA ASP A 108 -19.09 13.21 13.24
C ASP A 108 -19.12 13.71 11.79
N THR A 109 -18.15 13.30 10.95
CA THR A 109 -18.17 13.60 9.52
C THR A 109 -19.26 12.78 8.83
N ASP A 110 -20.17 13.45 8.13
CA ASP A 110 -21.22 12.78 7.37
C ASP A 110 -20.63 12.20 6.08
N HIS A 111 -20.41 10.89 6.07
CA HIS A 111 -19.96 10.15 4.89
C HIS A 111 -20.68 8.80 4.86
N VAL A 112 -21.23 8.43 3.70
CA VAL A 112 -22.13 7.27 3.53
C VAL A 112 -21.48 5.97 4.00
N GLU A 113 -20.17 5.85 3.84
CA GLU A 113 -19.40 4.65 4.14
C GLU A 113 -18.75 4.66 5.53
N HIS A 114 -18.94 5.72 6.33
CA HIS A 114 -18.23 5.85 7.59
C HIS A 114 -18.71 4.81 8.63
N PRO A 115 -17.82 3.97 9.17
CA PRO A 115 -18.16 2.83 10.02
C PRO A 115 -18.56 3.22 11.46
N ARG A 116 -18.39 4.50 11.83
CA ARG A 116 -18.63 5.05 13.17
C ARG A 116 -17.95 4.18 14.24
N LYS A 117 -18.74 3.62 15.17
CA LYS A 117 -18.24 2.76 16.27
C LYS A 117 -17.46 1.52 15.78
N ARG A 118 -17.63 1.11 14.52
CA ARG A 118 -16.90 0.00 13.91
C ARG A 118 -15.55 0.39 13.29
N ARG A 119 -15.15 1.67 13.34
CA ARG A 119 -13.88 2.12 12.77
C ARG A 119 -12.70 1.30 13.30
N GLY A 120 -11.93 0.71 12.40
CA GLY A 120 -10.74 -0.08 12.73
C GLY A 120 -11.02 -1.31 13.59
N ILE A 121 -12.25 -1.83 13.64
CA ILE A 121 -12.59 -2.99 14.48
C ILE A 121 -11.70 -4.21 14.21
N LEU A 122 -11.19 -4.37 12.99
CA LEU A 122 -10.28 -5.47 12.62
C LEU A 122 -8.87 -5.31 13.20
N VAL A 123 -8.47 -4.10 13.60
CA VAL A 123 -7.11 -3.77 14.04
C VAL A 123 -7.02 -3.08 15.40
N ARG A 124 -8.14 -2.67 15.98
CA ARG A 124 -8.19 -2.01 17.28
C ARG A 124 -7.56 -2.88 18.37
N GLY A 125 -6.63 -2.29 19.12
CA GLY A 125 -5.90 -2.97 20.19
C GLY A 125 -4.81 -3.93 19.70
N ARG A 126 -4.51 -3.98 18.38
CA ARG A 126 -3.35 -4.71 17.88
C ARG A 126 -2.07 -3.93 18.17
N GLU A 127 -1.05 -4.67 18.56
CA GLU A 127 0.30 -4.14 18.70
C GLU A 127 0.76 -3.52 17.36
N ASN A 128 1.47 -2.39 17.43
CA ASN A 128 2.00 -1.66 16.27
C ASN A 128 0.94 -1.10 15.30
N VAL A 129 -0.35 -1.09 15.66
CA VAL A 129 -1.38 -0.34 14.93
C VAL A 129 -1.89 0.80 15.80
N ARG A 130 -1.81 2.01 15.27
CA ARG A 130 -2.29 3.24 15.91
C ARG A 130 -3.40 3.83 15.06
N LEU A 131 -4.55 4.11 15.68
CA LEU A 131 -5.71 4.72 15.04
C LEU A 131 -5.72 6.21 15.30
N TYR A 132 -5.90 7.01 14.25
CA TYR A 132 -5.97 8.46 14.31
C TYR A 132 -7.24 8.97 13.63
N GLN A 133 -7.62 10.20 13.96
CA GLN A 133 -8.66 10.93 13.26
C GLN A 133 -8.08 12.22 12.67
N GLY A 134 -8.54 12.58 11.47
CA GLY A 134 -8.18 13.81 10.76
C GLY A 134 -7.98 13.60 9.27
N ASP A 135 -7.55 14.65 8.57
CA ASP A 135 -7.13 14.55 7.18
C ASP A 135 -5.88 13.65 7.06
N GLY A 136 -5.94 12.65 6.18
CA GLY A 136 -4.90 11.63 6.03
C GLY A 136 -3.53 12.23 5.72
N LEU A 137 -3.48 13.22 4.82
CA LEU A 137 -2.26 13.90 4.41
C LEU A 137 -1.67 14.70 5.58
N GLU A 138 -2.46 15.55 6.22
CA GLU A 138 -1.99 16.40 7.30
C GLU A 138 -1.46 15.59 8.49
N VAL A 139 -2.22 14.57 8.92
CA VAL A 139 -1.83 13.71 10.04
C VAL A 139 -0.56 12.94 9.72
N SER A 140 -0.44 12.37 8.51
CA SER A 140 0.74 11.59 8.13
C SER A 140 2.00 12.45 8.01
N LEU A 141 1.90 13.64 7.41
CA LEU A 141 3.03 14.57 7.31
C LEU A 141 3.45 15.08 8.69
N ARG A 142 2.50 15.31 9.60
CA ARG A 142 2.81 15.65 10.99
C ARG A 142 3.56 14.52 11.70
N LEU A 143 3.09 13.28 11.58
CA LEU A 143 3.69 12.11 12.24
C LEU A 143 5.08 11.75 11.66
N SER A 144 5.30 12.01 10.36
CA SER A 144 6.55 11.70 9.68
C SER A 144 7.60 12.83 9.75
N ARG A 145 7.24 14.02 10.24
CA ARG A 145 8.07 15.23 10.18
C ARG A 145 9.46 15.04 10.76
N ASP A 146 9.54 14.41 11.93
CA ASP A 146 10.78 14.27 12.69
C ASP A 146 11.49 12.93 12.43
N LEU A 147 10.95 12.11 11.52
CA LEU A 147 11.60 10.87 11.10
C LEU A 147 12.76 11.19 10.15
N ASP A 148 13.86 10.45 10.32
CA ASP A 148 15.02 10.51 9.43
C ASP A 148 14.57 10.43 7.95
N PRO A 149 15.10 11.28 7.04
CA PRO A 149 14.70 11.29 5.63
C PRO A 149 14.87 9.95 4.92
N GLY A 150 15.83 9.13 5.34
CA GLY A 150 16.08 7.77 4.84
C GLY A 150 15.19 6.70 5.45
N THR A 151 14.32 7.05 6.41
CA THR A 151 13.34 6.11 6.98
C THR A 151 12.39 5.64 5.88
N PRO A 152 12.31 4.32 5.58
CA PRO A 152 11.39 3.81 4.58
C PRO A 152 9.94 4.03 5.00
N LEU A 153 9.19 4.80 4.21
CA LEU A 153 7.78 5.06 4.43
C LEU A 153 6.94 4.46 3.30
N LEU A 154 5.72 4.03 3.63
CA LEU A 154 4.70 3.70 2.67
C LEU A 154 3.43 4.49 3.00
N PHE A 155 2.91 5.23 2.03
CA PHE A 155 1.60 5.86 2.10
C PHE A 155 0.59 5.00 1.32
N PHE A 156 -0.56 4.71 1.91
CA PHE A 156 -1.68 4.04 1.25
C PHE A 156 -2.87 4.99 1.17
N LEU A 157 -3.19 5.41 -0.06
CA LEU A 157 -4.21 6.38 -0.39
C LEU A 157 -5.49 5.64 -0.78
N ASP A 158 -6.44 5.57 0.15
CA ASP A 158 -7.77 4.96 -0.01
C ASP A 158 -8.85 5.84 0.65
N GLY A 159 -8.68 7.16 0.51
CA GLY A 159 -9.60 8.19 0.99
C GLY A 159 -10.60 8.63 -0.09
N ASP A 160 -10.67 9.93 -0.37
CA ASP A 160 -11.49 10.44 -1.47
C ASP A 160 -10.85 10.08 -2.83
N HIS A 161 -11.61 9.40 -3.68
CA HIS A 161 -11.18 8.98 -5.01
C HIS A 161 -11.36 10.09 -6.08
N GLY A 162 -11.53 11.34 -5.66
CA GLY A 162 -11.54 12.52 -6.53
C GLY A 162 -10.16 12.86 -7.11
N TYR A 163 -10.12 13.39 -8.35
CA TYR A 163 -8.87 13.84 -8.99
C TYR A 163 -8.13 14.88 -8.14
N ASP A 164 -8.84 15.90 -7.65
CA ASP A 164 -8.23 17.02 -6.93
C ASP A 164 -7.63 16.58 -5.58
N SER A 165 -8.32 15.70 -4.85
CA SER A 165 -7.81 15.16 -3.58
C SER A 165 -6.54 14.34 -3.82
N VAL A 166 -6.60 13.35 -4.71
CA VAL A 166 -5.46 12.48 -5.01
C VAL A 166 -4.28 13.28 -5.58
N SER A 167 -4.54 14.29 -6.42
CA SER A 167 -3.48 15.15 -6.98
C SER A 167 -2.78 15.97 -5.91
N ARG A 168 -3.54 16.61 -5.00
CA ARG A 168 -3.00 17.32 -3.83
C ARG A 168 -2.13 16.39 -2.98
N GLU A 169 -2.66 15.23 -2.63
CA GLU A 169 -1.99 14.25 -1.77
C GLU A 169 -0.68 13.74 -2.37
N LEU A 170 -0.71 13.34 -3.65
CA LEU A 170 0.48 12.87 -4.35
C LEU A 170 1.57 13.95 -4.41
N ASN A 171 1.22 15.16 -4.84
CA ASN A 171 2.20 16.24 -4.97
C ASN A 171 2.86 16.57 -3.63
N GLU A 172 2.07 16.66 -2.56
CA GLU A 172 2.54 16.99 -1.22
C GLU A 172 3.43 15.89 -0.63
N ILE A 173 3.08 14.61 -0.81
CA ILE A 173 3.93 13.49 -0.40
C ILE A 173 5.24 13.49 -1.19
N MET A 174 5.18 13.63 -2.52
CA MET A 174 6.37 13.59 -3.38
C MET A 174 7.32 14.75 -3.14
N GLU A 175 6.80 15.92 -2.76
CA GLU A 175 7.60 17.09 -2.41
C GLU A 175 8.23 16.96 -1.02
N LYS A 176 7.44 16.60 0.00
CA LYS A 176 7.88 16.61 1.40
C LYS A 176 8.57 15.33 1.84
N ARG A 177 8.25 14.19 1.22
CA ARG A 177 8.83 12.86 1.49
C ARG A 177 9.19 12.15 0.17
N PRO A 178 10.14 12.68 -0.62
CA PRO A 178 10.49 12.14 -1.95
C PRO A 178 11.00 10.69 -1.93
N GLY A 179 11.48 10.19 -0.80
CA GLY A 179 11.90 8.80 -0.62
C GLY A 179 10.79 7.83 -0.18
N ALA A 180 9.54 8.28 -0.11
CA ALA A 180 8.43 7.42 0.30
C ALA A 180 7.87 6.61 -0.87
N SER A 181 7.52 5.35 -0.62
CA SER A 181 6.66 4.58 -1.53
C SER A 181 5.20 5.01 -1.35
N ILE A 182 4.43 4.98 -2.43
CA ILE A 182 3.03 5.41 -2.41
C ILE A 182 2.18 4.36 -3.13
N LEU A 183 1.18 3.84 -2.46
CA LEU A 183 0.22 2.88 -2.99
C LEU A 183 -1.15 3.56 -3.05
N ILE A 184 -1.77 3.58 -4.22
CA ILE A 184 -3.00 4.34 -4.50
C ILE A 184 -4.07 3.38 -5.00
N HIS A 185 -5.23 3.38 -4.36
CA HIS A 185 -6.40 2.57 -4.73
C HIS A 185 -7.30 3.31 -5.75
N ASP A 186 -8.26 2.61 -6.36
CA ASP A 186 -9.17 3.14 -7.38
C ASP A 186 -8.50 3.81 -8.59
N THR A 187 -7.38 3.25 -9.03
CA THR A 187 -6.58 3.78 -10.15
C THR A 187 -6.86 3.09 -11.49
N PHE A 188 -7.97 2.38 -11.65
CA PHE A 188 -8.31 1.77 -12.93
C PHE A 188 -8.53 2.83 -14.02
N ASN A 189 -7.87 2.64 -15.18
CA ASN A 189 -8.06 3.47 -16.35
C ASN A 189 -9.06 2.86 -17.33
N GLN A 190 -10.03 3.66 -17.74
CA GLN A 190 -10.95 3.29 -18.82
C GLN A 190 -11.32 4.51 -19.64
N SER A 191 -11.85 4.29 -20.84
CA SER A 191 -12.35 5.36 -21.68
C SER A 191 -13.57 6.07 -21.06
N SER A 192 -13.82 7.32 -21.47
CA SER A 192 -14.91 8.14 -20.94
C SER A 192 -16.30 7.52 -21.16
N GLU A 193 -16.46 6.70 -22.20
CA GLU A 193 -17.71 6.01 -22.54
C GLU A 193 -18.14 5.01 -21.46
N SER A 194 -17.22 4.53 -20.62
CA SER A 194 -17.56 3.62 -19.51
C SER A 194 -18.30 4.30 -18.36
N GLY A 195 -18.18 5.64 -18.24
CA GLY A 195 -18.69 6.39 -17.09
C GLY A 195 -17.94 6.13 -15.77
N TYR A 196 -16.84 5.37 -15.79
CA TYR A 196 -16.05 5.13 -14.58
C TYR A 196 -15.28 6.37 -14.12
N ASN A 197 -15.11 6.49 -12.81
CA ASN A 197 -14.23 7.50 -12.25
C ASN A 197 -12.77 7.16 -12.56
N THR A 198 -12.12 7.99 -13.37
CA THR A 198 -10.69 7.87 -13.71
C THR A 198 -9.85 8.98 -13.06
N GLY A 199 -10.42 9.69 -12.08
CA GLY A 199 -9.75 10.75 -11.32
C GLY A 199 -8.40 10.32 -10.74
N PRO A 200 -8.33 9.24 -9.94
CA PRO A 200 -7.09 8.81 -9.30
C PRO A 200 -6.01 8.42 -10.32
N TRP A 201 -6.40 7.73 -11.39
CA TRP A 201 -5.47 7.40 -12.48
C TRP A 201 -4.89 8.63 -13.16
N ARG A 202 -5.73 9.64 -13.46
CA ARG A 202 -5.28 10.91 -14.04
C ARG A 202 -4.34 11.66 -13.09
N ALA A 203 -4.65 11.70 -11.80
CA ALA A 203 -3.80 12.32 -10.79
C ALA A 203 -2.41 11.65 -10.73
N VAL A 204 -2.34 10.32 -10.74
CA VAL A 204 -1.08 9.58 -10.83
C VAL A 204 -0.29 9.94 -12.09
N LYS A 205 -0.96 10.02 -13.24
CA LYS A 205 -0.32 10.36 -14.51
C LYS A 205 0.28 11.77 -14.49
N ASP A 206 -0.43 12.73 -13.92
CA ASP A 206 0.03 14.12 -13.86
C ASP A 206 1.14 14.30 -12.81
N ALA A 207 1.06 13.61 -11.66
CA ALA A 207 2.13 13.58 -10.67
C ALA A 207 3.45 13.04 -11.27
N LEU A 208 3.39 11.94 -12.03
CA LEU A 208 4.58 11.40 -12.70
C LEU A 208 5.18 12.33 -13.77
N ARG A 209 4.37 13.22 -14.35
CA ARG A 209 4.87 14.28 -15.25
C ARG A 209 5.52 15.43 -14.48
N ALA A 210 4.97 15.79 -13.33
CA ALA A 210 5.54 16.82 -12.45
C ALA A 210 6.85 16.37 -11.79
N PHE A 211 7.01 15.06 -11.56
CA PHE A 211 8.20 14.45 -10.94
C PHE A 211 8.87 13.42 -11.87
N PRO A 212 9.38 13.85 -13.04
CA PRO A 212 9.87 12.93 -14.07
C PRO A 212 11.06 12.10 -13.58
N GLY A 213 10.99 10.78 -13.79
CA GLY A 213 12.06 9.84 -13.46
C GLY A 213 12.24 9.56 -11.96
N ARG A 214 11.47 10.19 -11.08
CA ARG A 214 11.61 9.98 -9.62
C ARG A 214 10.96 8.71 -9.10
N TYR A 215 9.98 8.17 -9.83
CA TYR A 215 9.21 7.01 -9.40
C TYR A 215 9.06 5.98 -10.52
N ALA A 216 9.26 4.71 -10.18
CA ALA A 216 8.81 3.59 -10.97
C ALA A 216 7.33 3.31 -10.66
N ARG A 217 6.54 2.99 -11.70
CA ARG A 217 5.11 2.71 -11.59
C ARG A 217 4.82 1.24 -11.82
N LEU A 218 4.09 0.61 -10.90
CA LEU A 218 3.46 -0.69 -11.09
C LEU A 218 1.95 -0.54 -10.90
N SER A 219 1.14 -1.14 -11.75
CA SER A 219 -0.32 -1.01 -11.67
C SER A 219 -1.04 -2.33 -11.92
N THR A 220 -2.10 -2.59 -11.16
CA THR A 220 -3.14 -3.56 -11.49
C THR A 220 -4.23 -2.83 -12.27
N GLN A 221 -4.47 -3.25 -13.52
CA GLN A 221 -5.32 -2.53 -14.48
C GLN A 221 -6.21 -3.49 -15.30
N ALA A 222 -6.39 -4.72 -14.82
CA ALA A 222 -7.21 -5.71 -15.53
C ALA A 222 -8.72 -5.51 -15.30
N GLY A 223 -9.10 -4.71 -14.30
CA GLY A 223 -10.47 -4.38 -13.95
C GLY A 223 -10.52 -3.43 -12.75
N LEU A 224 -11.73 -3.11 -12.30
CA LEU A 224 -11.96 -2.38 -11.05
C LEU A 224 -11.57 -3.24 -9.84
N PRO A 225 -11.12 -2.63 -8.73
CA PRO A 225 -10.94 -1.18 -8.54
C PRO A 225 -9.68 -0.61 -9.20
N GLY A 226 -8.63 -1.42 -9.30
CA GLY A 226 -7.33 -1.05 -9.86
C GLY A 226 -6.46 -0.33 -8.84
N MET A 227 -5.18 -0.65 -8.78
CA MET A 227 -4.27 -0.12 -7.77
C MET A 227 -2.92 0.20 -8.40
N THR A 228 -2.29 1.27 -7.96
CA THR A 228 -0.98 1.70 -8.46
C THR A 228 0.00 1.87 -7.31
N LEU A 229 1.17 1.25 -7.45
CA LEU A 229 2.33 1.46 -6.59
C LEU A 229 3.33 2.37 -7.31
N LEU A 230 3.75 3.42 -6.63
CA LEU A 230 4.86 4.29 -6.99
C LEU A 230 6.03 3.99 -6.05
N VAL A 231 7.13 3.53 -6.63
CA VAL A 231 8.36 3.19 -5.90
C VAL A 231 9.39 4.28 -6.20
N PRO A 232 9.93 4.98 -5.19
CA PRO A 232 10.94 6.01 -5.42
C PRO A 232 12.19 5.39 -6.05
N ASP A 233 12.76 6.08 -7.03
CA ASP A 233 14.04 5.71 -7.60
C ASP A 233 15.15 6.08 -6.60
N ALA A 234 16.05 5.14 -6.31
CA ALA A 234 17.13 5.36 -5.34
C ALA A 234 18.01 6.58 -5.69
N ALA A 235 18.08 6.95 -6.98
CA ALA A 235 18.79 8.12 -7.48
C ALA A 235 18.10 9.46 -7.14
N GLY A 236 16.78 9.47 -6.85
CA GLY A 236 16.03 10.69 -6.50
C GLY A 236 16.05 11.05 -5.01
N SER A 237 16.44 10.10 -4.16
CA SER A 237 16.61 10.27 -2.71
C SER A 237 18.01 10.78 -2.29
N ALA A 238 18.96 10.82 -3.21
CA ALA A 238 20.26 11.45 -3.00
C ALA A 238 20.18 12.94 -3.35
N GLY A 239 19.90 13.76 -2.32
CA GLY A 239 20.18 15.19 -2.18
C GLY A 239 20.20 16.10 -3.43
N LYS A 240 19.32 17.11 -3.42
CA LYS A 240 19.83 18.47 -3.63
C LYS A 240 20.46 18.90 -2.29
N GLU A 241 21.76 18.70 -2.14
CA GLU A 241 22.59 19.51 -1.23
C GLU A 241 22.74 20.92 -1.81
#